data_AF-A0A1J4VNS5-F1
#
_entry.id   AF-A0A1J4VNS5-F1
#
_cell.length_a   1.000
_cell.length_b   1.000
_cell.length_c   1.000
_cell.angle_alpha   90.00
_cell.angle_beta   90.00
_cell.angle_gamma   90.00
#
_symmetry.space_group_name_H-M   'P 1'
#
loop_
_entity.id
_entity.type
_entity.pdbx_description
1 polymer ?
#
loop_
_entity_poly.entity_id
_entity_poly.type
_entity_poly.pdbx_seq_one_letter_code
_entity_poly.pdbx_strand_id
1 'polypeptide(L)'
;MRKIILISSLIIISVLFFEAYRENIGDEWRNYQKQYKEELRKLATNDHEKQLVDGYEIKMRQTVLPELNRVDRCVSCHVGMEDPRMAHAAQPLTTHPGDILENHELDAIGCTVCHDGQGRAMTVKEAHAADIPFWEKPMLHKPFLRFNCFRCHSANELPELKMYHEGRKLFLTHGCMGCHKLDSKGGQLGPDLSELADANTHLKYPVHEDLVHKFHENPNIAYIYESVNEPKAQPAVSAMPEFHFSEDELQALTVFLKSLSKRAVPSAYLVQKREGHQPEDVQGKGLFQKYCVACHGIDAKGGVQNLNYVKQTVPALNTLAQRMFLEEPEDANKVAELLEKGSDITTMSPPLDVPNRGRVLAQYRAIVNVIQKGSVAGKADPKGPEPLLHMPSWSEGLTRKDIDSILSYLLKLYPWEENKVSVTNVTDKSKTSL
;
A
#
# COMPACT_ATOMS: atom_id res chain seq x y z
N MET A 1 19.92 55.23 31.23
CA MET A 1 20.77 54.13 30.71
C MET A 1 21.14 53.08 31.77
N ARG A 2 21.92 53.37 32.82
CA ARG A 2 22.35 52.34 33.80
C ARG A 2 21.24 51.52 34.46
N LYS A 3 20.14 52.18 34.91
CA LYS A 3 18.98 51.48 35.48
C LYS A 3 18.26 50.58 34.46
N ILE A 4 18.20 50.99 33.19
CA ILE A 4 17.57 50.23 32.10
C ILE A 4 18.41 48.97 31.79
N ILE A 5 19.73 49.10 31.75
CA ILE A 5 20.65 47.97 31.56
C ILE A 5 20.55 47.00 32.74
N LEU A 6 20.49 47.50 33.97
CA LEU A 6 20.33 46.64 35.15
C LEU A 6 19.00 45.87 35.12
N ILE A 7 17.89 46.56 34.85
CA ILE A 7 16.56 45.94 34.79
C ILE A 7 16.49 44.89 33.66
N SER A 8 16.97 45.23 32.46
CA SER A 8 17.01 44.27 31.34
C SER A 8 17.90 43.05 31.63
N SER A 9 19.05 43.26 32.27
CA SER A 9 19.94 42.16 32.68
C SER A 9 19.28 41.24 33.71
N LEU A 10 18.58 41.81 34.70
CA LEU A 10 17.84 41.04 35.71
C LEU A 10 16.68 40.25 35.09
N ILE A 11 15.96 40.83 34.13
CA ILE A 11 14.92 40.12 33.38
C ILE A 11 15.51 38.92 32.62
N ILE A 12 16.60 39.14 31.87
CA ILE A 12 17.27 38.06 31.13
C ILE A 12 17.74 36.96 32.07
N ILE A 13 18.41 37.31 33.18
CA ILE A 13 18.85 36.33 34.19
C ILE A 13 17.66 35.56 34.76
N SER A 14 16.55 36.23 35.06
CA SER A 14 15.35 35.59 35.61
C SER A 14 14.72 34.60 34.62
N VAL A 15 14.66 34.97 33.33
CA VAL A 15 14.19 34.08 32.26
C VAL A 15 15.13 32.89 32.10
N LEU A 16 16.46 33.10 32.11
CA LEU A 16 17.44 32.01 32.03
C LEU A 16 17.35 31.06 33.22
N PHE A 17 17.17 31.58 34.44
CA PHE A 17 16.96 30.74 35.63
C PHE A 17 15.65 29.96 35.55
N PHE A 18 14.58 30.58 35.06
CA PHE A 18 13.30 29.91 34.87
C PHE A 18 13.40 28.79 33.84
N GLU A 19 14.02 29.02 32.68
CA GLU A 19 14.22 27.99 31.66
C GLU A 19 15.17 26.90 32.14
N ALA A 20 16.27 27.24 32.82
CA ALA A 20 17.17 26.26 33.40
C ALA A 20 16.47 25.38 34.45
N TYR A 21 15.58 25.96 35.27
CA TYR A 21 14.75 25.21 36.21
C TYR A 21 13.75 24.29 35.48
N ARG A 22 13.06 24.84 34.47
CA ARG A 22 12.08 24.10 33.66
C ARG A 22 12.73 22.90 32.99
N GLU A 23 13.87 23.09 32.32
CA GLU A 23 14.62 22.06 31.58
C GLU A 23 15.33 21.05 32.49
N ASN A 24 15.82 21.45 33.67
CA ASN A 24 16.59 20.51 34.50
C ASN A 24 15.75 19.81 35.58
N ILE A 25 14.63 20.39 36.00
CA ILE A 25 13.85 19.92 37.15
C ILE A 25 12.40 19.64 36.77
N GLY A 26 11.80 20.48 35.93
CA GLY A 26 10.38 20.43 35.55
C GLY A 26 10.06 19.51 34.37
N ASP A 27 11.06 18.90 33.74
CA ASP A 27 10.88 18.06 32.56
C ASP A 27 9.94 16.86 32.78
N GLU A 28 8.97 16.71 31.87
CA GLU A 28 7.93 15.66 31.89
C GLU A 28 8.53 14.25 32.03
N TRP A 29 9.57 13.94 31.23
CA TRP A 29 10.23 12.64 31.23
C TRP A 29 10.84 12.27 32.59
N ARG A 30 11.38 13.25 33.34
CA ARG A 30 11.93 13.00 34.69
C ARG A 30 10.83 12.58 35.66
N ASN A 31 9.64 13.15 35.53
CA ASN A 31 8.50 12.81 36.37
C ASN A 31 8.07 11.36 36.14
N TYR A 32 7.98 10.91 34.89
CA TYR A 32 7.66 9.51 34.58
C TYR A 32 8.71 8.54 35.15
N GLN A 33 10.00 8.88 35.09
CA GLN A 33 11.03 8.03 35.68
C GLN A 33 11.00 8.01 37.21
N LYS A 34 10.61 9.11 37.87
CA LYS A 34 10.36 9.14 39.32
C LYS A 34 9.20 8.22 39.68
N GLN A 35 8.09 8.31 38.96
CA GLN A 35 6.92 7.45 39.14
C GLN A 35 7.29 5.98 38.96
N TYR A 36 8.06 5.64 37.92
CA TYR A 36 8.55 4.27 37.72
C TYR A 36 9.41 3.79 38.90
N LYS A 37 10.36 4.61 39.38
CA LYS A 37 11.15 4.29 40.58
C LYS A 37 10.26 4.05 41.80
N GLU A 38 9.19 4.83 41.98
CA GLU A 38 8.22 4.65 43.06
C GLU A 38 7.43 3.34 42.92
N GLU A 39 6.97 2.99 41.72
CA GLU A 39 6.31 1.71 41.46
C GLU A 39 7.24 0.52 41.75
N LEU A 40 8.50 0.62 41.31
CA LEU A 40 9.51 -0.39 41.63
C LEU A 40 9.73 -0.54 43.14
N ARG A 41 9.74 0.56 43.91
CA ARG A 41 9.85 0.50 45.37
C ARG A 41 8.69 -0.23 46.03
N LYS A 42 7.47 -0.05 45.52
CA LYS A 42 6.27 -0.74 46.03
C LYS A 42 6.34 -2.25 45.76
N LEU A 43 6.95 -2.65 44.65
CA LEU A 43 7.06 -4.04 44.23
C LEU A 43 8.28 -4.76 44.82
N ALA A 44 9.27 -4.03 45.33
CA ALA A 44 10.48 -4.60 45.91
C ALA A 44 10.17 -5.32 47.25
N THR A 45 10.34 -6.63 47.25
CA THR A 45 10.03 -7.53 48.37
C THR A 45 11.26 -7.88 49.21
N ASN A 46 12.44 -7.86 48.60
CA ASN A 46 13.71 -8.24 49.24
C ASN A 46 14.76 -7.12 49.15
N ASP A 47 15.82 -7.23 49.95
CA ASP A 47 16.82 -6.17 50.07
C ASP A 47 17.66 -5.99 48.79
N HIS A 48 17.82 -7.05 47.99
CA HIS A 48 18.46 -6.96 46.69
C HIS A 48 17.65 -6.12 45.70
N GLU A 49 16.34 -6.36 45.61
CA GLU A 49 15.43 -5.55 44.81
C GLU A 49 15.44 -4.09 45.27
N LYS A 50 15.37 -3.82 46.58
CA LYS A 50 15.45 -2.44 47.10
C LYS A 50 16.75 -1.75 46.69
N GLN A 51 17.88 -2.44 46.76
CA GLN A 51 19.18 -1.91 46.29
C GLN A 51 19.16 -1.59 44.78
N LEU A 52 18.58 -2.47 43.96
CA LEU A 52 18.41 -2.23 42.52
C LEU A 52 17.56 -0.97 42.26
N VAL A 53 16.47 -0.80 43.01
CA VAL A 53 15.62 0.39 42.88
C VAL A 53 16.35 1.66 43.31
N ASP A 54 17.12 1.62 44.40
CA ASP A 54 17.89 2.78 44.85
C ASP A 54 18.97 3.16 43.84
N GLY A 55 19.61 2.18 43.21
CA GLY A 55 20.56 2.36 42.10
C GLY A 55 19.95 2.83 40.78
N TYR A 56 18.61 2.86 40.64
CA TYR A 56 17.97 3.35 39.42
C TYR A 56 18.26 4.86 39.21
N GLU A 57 18.98 5.17 38.14
CA GLU A 57 19.35 6.52 37.72
C GLU A 57 18.25 7.18 36.87
N ILE A 58 17.88 8.41 37.25
CA ILE A 58 16.97 9.24 36.44
C ILE A 58 17.80 10.05 35.45
N LYS A 59 17.82 9.60 34.19
CA LYS A 59 18.58 10.23 33.10
C LYS A 59 17.85 10.12 31.77
N MET A 60 18.18 11.04 30.86
CA MET A 60 17.73 10.95 29.48
C MET A 60 18.37 9.72 28.83
N ARG A 61 17.54 8.92 28.16
CA ARG A 61 17.93 7.72 27.44
C ARG A 61 17.74 8.00 25.95
N GLN A 62 18.78 7.75 25.16
CA GLN A 62 18.77 7.99 23.72
C GLN A 62 19.39 6.82 22.98
N THR A 63 18.63 6.28 22.04
CA THR A 63 19.08 5.29 21.07
C THR A 63 19.43 6.02 19.77
N VAL A 64 20.67 5.87 19.30
CA VAL A 64 21.14 6.48 18.05
C VAL A 64 21.29 5.37 17.02
N LEU A 65 20.57 5.49 15.90
CA LEU A 65 20.47 4.46 14.87
C LEU A 65 20.93 5.05 13.52
N PRO A 66 22.25 5.14 13.27
CA PRO A 66 22.77 5.77 12.06
C PRO A 66 22.30 5.08 10.78
N GLU A 67 22.25 3.74 10.77
CA GLU A 67 21.87 2.96 9.60
C GLU A 67 20.40 3.17 9.20
N LEU A 68 19.55 3.48 10.17
CA LEU A 68 18.14 3.80 9.95
C LEU A 68 17.90 5.31 9.83
N ASN A 69 18.95 6.14 9.98
CA ASN A 69 18.90 7.60 10.07
C ASN A 69 17.81 8.05 11.08
N ARG A 70 17.95 7.57 12.32
CA ARG A 70 17.03 7.83 13.43
C ARG A 70 17.78 8.13 14.72
N VAL A 71 17.14 8.93 15.56
CA VAL A 71 17.50 9.15 16.96
C VAL A 71 16.20 9.06 17.74
N ASP A 72 16.18 8.22 18.76
CA ASP A 72 14.99 7.91 19.54
C ASP A 72 15.25 8.13 21.03
N ARG A 73 14.32 8.81 21.70
CA ARG A 73 14.35 9.14 23.12
C ARG A 73 13.05 8.73 23.82
N CYS A 74 12.16 7.99 23.16
CA CYS A 74 10.87 7.56 23.70
C CYS A 74 11.04 6.77 25.02
N VAL A 75 12.12 5.99 25.11
CA VAL A 75 12.52 5.23 26.30
C VAL A 75 12.93 6.12 27.49
N SER A 76 13.01 7.43 27.33
CA SER A 76 13.14 8.38 28.45
C SER A 76 11.85 8.53 29.25
N CYS A 77 10.68 8.37 28.61
CA CYS A 77 9.37 8.43 29.27
C CYS A 77 8.79 7.03 29.50
N HIS A 78 8.89 6.14 28.51
CA HIS A 78 8.29 4.81 28.51
C HIS A 78 9.15 3.76 29.22
N VAL A 79 9.74 4.08 30.37
CA VAL A 79 10.77 3.23 31.02
C VAL A 79 10.30 1.87 31.54
N GLY A 80 8.99 1.64 31.63
CA GLY A 80 8.44 0.35 32.08
C GLY A 80 8.07 -0.61 30.95
N MET A 81 8.28 -0.23 29.68
CA MET A 81 7.85 -0.97 28.49
C MET A 81 8.43 -2.39 28.39
N GLU A 82 9.65 -2.62 28.87
CA GLU A 82 10.31 -3.94 28.88
C GLU A 82 10.20 -4.65 30.24
N ASP A 83 9.60 -4.03 31.26
CA ASP A 83 9.48 -4.58 32.60
C ASP A 83 8.14 -5.32 32.75
N PRO A 84 8.09 -6.66 32.84
CA PRO A 84 6.84 -7.41 32.95
C PRO A 84 6.05 -7.09 34.23
N ARG A 85 6.72 -6.55 35.26
CA ARG A 85 6.05 -6.16 36.51
C ARG A 85 5.15 -4.93 36.34
N MET A 86 5.31 -4.20 35.24
CA MET A 86 4.52 -3.01 34.90
C MET A 86 3.27 -3.32 34.06
N ALA A 87 2.89 -4.59 33.88
CA ALA A 87 1.79 -4.97 32.99
C ALA A 87 0.44 -4.30 33.34
N HIS A 88 0.28 -3.88 34.59
CA HIS A 88 -0.91 -3.18 35.10
C HIS A 88 -0.66 -1.72 35.51
N ALA A 89 0.55 -1.20 35.26
CA ALA A 89 0.85 0.20 35.52
C ALA A 89 0.09 1.11 34.54
N ALA A 90 -0.13 2.38 34.92
CA ALA A 90 -0.71 3.36 34.03
C ALA A 90 0.28 3.79 32.93
N GLN A 91 -0.25 4.21 31.77
CA GLN A 91 0.57 4.84 30.73
C GLN A 91 1.28 6.09 31.29
N PRO A 92 2.56 6.34 30.94
CA PRO A 92 3.36 5.65 29.93
C PRO A 92 4.20 4.46 30.44
N LEU A 93 4.00 4.03 31.70
CA LEU A 93 4.84 3.02 32.35
C LEU A 93 4.42 1.58 32.08
N THR A 94 3.25 1.36 31.49
CA THR A 94 2.75 0.02 31.15
C THR A 94 3.75 -0.74 30.28
N THR A 95 3.91 -2.05 30.56
CA THR A 95 4.66 -2.97 29.70
C THR A 95 4.13 -2.93 28.25
N HIS A 96 5.03 -3.09 27.29
CA HIS A 96 4.68 -3.16 25.88
C HIS A 96 3.66 -4.29 25.63
N PRO A 97 2.61 -4.06 24.83
CA PRO A 97 1.62 -5.09 24.55
C PRO A 97 2.20 -6.21 23.67
N GLY A 98 1.88 -7.46 24.01
CA GLY A 98 2.32 -8.64 23.27
C GLY A 98 3.79 -8.96 23.46
N ASP A 99 4.31 -9.81 22.59
CA ASP A 99 5.64 -10.44 22.62
C ASP A 99 6.60 -9.87 21.56
N ILE A 100 6.23 -8.76 20.91
CA ILE A 100 6.99 -8.20 19.77
C ILE A 100 8.45 -7.90 20.16
N LEU A 101 8.68 -7.40 21.38
CA LEU A 101 10.01 -7.05 21.88
C LEU A 101 10.89 -8.28 22.18
N GLU A 102 10.33 -9.49 22.25
CA GLU A 102 11.13 -10.72 22.37
C GLU A 102 12.02 -10.94 21.14
N ASN A 103 11.59 -10.42 19.99
CA ASN A 103 12.29 -10.55 18.71
C ASN A 103 12.74 -9.19 18.12
N HIS A 104 12.51 -8.09 18.84
CA HIS A 104 12.82 -6.72 18.39
C HIS A 104 13.49 -5.93 19.52
N GLU A 105 14.82 -5.97 19.55
CA GLU A 105 15.59 -5.19 20.52
C GLU A 105 15.44 -3.68 20.25
N LEU A 106 14.97 -2.94 21.26
CA LEU A 106 14.71 -1.51 21.13
C LEU A 106 15.98 -0.69 20.86
N ASP A 107 17.11 -1.13 21.39
CA ASP A 107 18.41 -0.49 21.14
C ASP A 107 18.91 -0.64 19.70
N ALA A 108 18.39 -1.62 18.96
CA ALA A 108 18.74 -1.84 17.55
C ALA A 108 17.76 -1.17 16.57
N ILE A 109 16.48 -1.02 16.95
CA ILE A 109 15.40 -0.63 16.03
C ILE A 109 14.76 0.72 16.41
N GLY A 110 14.66 1.03 17.70
CA GLY A 110 13.98 2.23 18.20
C GLY A 110 12.45 2.19 18.05
N CYS A 111 11.76 3.07 18.77
CA CYS A 111 10.29 3.09 18.82
C CYS A 111 9.68 3.70 17.55
N THR A 112 10.26 4.80 17.07
CA THR A 112 9.74 5.58 15.93
C THR A 112 9.84 4.87 14.58
N VAL A 113 10.61 3.79 14.47
CA VAL A 113 10.65 2.95 13.28
C VAL A 113 9.32 2.21 13.11
N CYS A 114 8.75 1.75 14.22
CA CYS A 114 7.46 1.04 14.27
C CYS A 114 6.28 2.02 14.39
N HIS A 115 6.40 3.02 15.27
CA HIS A 115 5.27 3.88 15.65
C HIS A 115 5.20 5.23 14.93
N ASP A 116 6.14 5.56 14.04
CA ASP A 116 6.37 6.95 13.57
C ASP A 116 6.53 7.91 14.80
N GLY A 117 6.30 9.21 14.66
CA GLY A 117 6.55 10.20 15.73
C GLY A 117 7.93 10.88 15.68
N GLN A 118 8.20 11.75 16.66
CA GLN A 118 9.39 12.60 16.72
C GLN A 118 10.38 12.11 17.78
N GLY A 119 11.24 11.17 17.40
CA GLY A 119 12.13 10.47 18.34
C GLY A 119 13.15 11.37 19.05
N ARG A 120 13.40 12.60 18.57
CA ARG A 120 14.28 13.56 19.23
C ARG A 120 13.60 14.39 20.31
N ALA A 121 12.28 14.48 20.30
CA ALA A 121 11.55 15.30 21.24
C ALA A 121 11.55 14.69 22.64
N MET A 122 11.39 15.53 23.65
CA MET A 122 11.45 15.17 25.07
C MET A 122 10.16 15.53 25.83
N THR A 123 9.14 16.00 25.12
CA THR A 123 7.81 16.30 25.64
C THR A 123 6.79 15.40 24.95
N VAL A 124 5.71 15.02 25.64
CA VAL A 124 4.68 14.14 25.08
C VAL A 124 4.09 14.74 23.80
N LYS A 125 3.78 16.04 23.85
CA LYS A 125 3.15 16.77 22.74
C LYS A 125 4.02 16.71 21.48
N GLU A 126 5.31 17.02 21.59
CA GLU A 126 6.21 17.05 20.44
C GLU A 126 6.61 15.64 19.98
N ALA A 127 6.84 14.71 20.92
CA ALA A 127 7.24 13.33 20.59
C ALA A 127 6.15 12.57 19.84
N HIS A 128 4.89 12.71 20.28
CA HIS A 128 3.78 12.08 19.58
C HIS A 128 3.36 12.89 18.36
N ALA A 129 3.44 14.23 18.41
CA ALA A 129 3.01 15.15 17.35
C ALA A 129 1.57 14.91 16.85
N ALA A 130 0.75 14.17 17.60
CA ALA A 130 -0.58 13.70 17.20
C ALA A 130 -1.63 14.82 17.09
N ASP A 131 -1.38 15.97 17.72
CA ASP A 131 -2.28 17.13 17.75
C ASP A 131 -1.53 18.42 17.39
N ILE A 132 -0.44 18.29 16.62
CA ILE A 132 0.30 19.45 16.14
C ILE A 132 0.20 19.49 14.61
N PRO A 133 -0.38 20.57 14.04
CA PRO A 133 -0.49 20.71 12.60
C PRO A 133 0.87 20.66 11.89
N PHE A 134 0.86 20.17 10.64
CA PHE A 134 1.98 20.19 9.70
C PHE A 134 3.18 19.29 10.04
N TRP A 135 3.10 18.42 11.04
CA TRP A 135 4.13 17.39 11.23
C TRP A 135 4.02 16.28 10.19
N GLU A 136 5.14 15.91 9.59
CA GLU A 136 5.13 14.95 8.49
C GLU A 136 4.81 13.51 8.94
N LYS A 137 5.19 13.16 10.18
CA LYS A 137 5.12 11.81 10.72
C LYS A 137 4.72 11.84 12.21
N PRO A 138 3.48 12.21 12.54
CA PRO A 138 2.98 12.01 13.90
C PRO A 138 2.93 10.52 14.24
N MET A 139 2.87 10.21 15.53
CA MET A 139 2.77 8.86 16.03
C MET A 139 1.49 8.20 15.48
N LEU A 140 1.61 6.95 15.05
CA LEU A 140 0.49 6.16 14.55
C LEU A 140 -0.49 5.87 15.69
N HIS A 141 -1.78 5.87 15.37
CA HIS A 141 -2.87 5.53 16.28
C HIS A 141 -3.55 4.25 15.80
N LYS A 142 -4.38 3.61 16.63
CA LYS A 142 -5.20 2.47 16.17
C LYS A 142 -6.17 2.93 15.08
N PRO A 143 -6.48 2.08 14.08
CA PRO A 143 -5.92 0.75 13.79
C PRO A 143 -4.55 0.74 13.08
N PHE A 144 -3.97 1.90 12.82
CA PHE A 144 -2.77 2.13 12.00
C PHE A 144 -1.41 1.73 12.67
N LEU A 145 -1.41 1.32 13.94
CA LEU A 145 -0.18 1.02 14.72
C LEU A 145 0.74 -0.04 14.11
N ARG A 146 0.23 -0.97 13.30
CA ARG A 146 1.01 -2.10 12.76
C ARG A 146 1.51 -1.87 11.32
N PHE A 147 1.43 -0.65 10.81
CA PHE A 147 1.76 -0.34 9.42
C PHE A 147 3.20 -0.59 9.04
N ASN A 148 4.10 -0.25 9.96
CA ASN A 148 5.50 -0.24 9.66
C ASN A 148 6.14 -1.64 9.78
N CYS A 149 5.40 -2.67 10.22
CA CYS A 149 5.88 -4.06 10.24
C CYS A 149 6.38 -4.50 8.85
N PHE A 150 5.66 -4.13 7.79
CA PHE A 150 5.99 -4.49 6.41
C PHE A 150 7.14 -3.68 5.80
N ARG A 151 7.79 -2.79 6.58
CA ARG A 151 9.08 -2.22 6.19
C ARG A 151 10.19 -3.28 6.26
N CYS A 152 10.13 -4.20 7.21
CA CYS A 152 11.14 -5.24 7.39
C CYS A 152 10.63 -6.63 7.04
N HIS A 153 9.33 -6.89 7.24
CA HIS A 153 8.69 -8.17 6.94
C HIS A 153 8.03 -8.19 5.56
N SER A 154 8.02 -9.37 4.96
CA SER A 154 7.19 -9.71 3.80
C SER A 154 5.77 -10.08 4.24
N ALA A 155 4.83 -10.05 3.28
CA ALA A 155 3.43 -10.39 3.53
C ALA A 155 3.25 -11.78 4.18
N ASN A 156 4.05 -12.77 3.76
CA ASN A 156 3.88 -14.17 4.17
C ASN A 156 4.31 -14.44 5.62
N GLU A 157 5.14 -13.56 6.19
CA GLU A 157 5.66 -13.73 7.56
C GLU A 157 4.65 -13.32 8.63
N LEU A 158 3.66 -12.48 8.27
CA LEU A 158 2.69 -11.90 9.21
C LEU A 158 1.24 -12.16 8.75
N PRO A 159 0.79 -13.42 8.63
CA PRO A 159 -0.56 -13.78 8.17
C PRO A 159 -1.68 -13.27 9.09
N GLU A 160 -1.37 -12.99 10.35
CA GLU A 160 -2.31 -12.49 11.36
C GLU A 160 -2.69 -11.01 11.17
N LEU A 161 -1.93 -10.26 10.36
CA LEU A 161 -2.21 -8.84 10.06
C LEU A 161 -3.30 -8.69 8.98
N LYS A 162 -4.52 -9.13 9.33
CA LYS A 162 -5.68 -9.20 8.43
C LYS A 162 -5.95 -7.92 7.64
N MET A 163 -5.86 -6.76 8.29
CA MET A 163 -6.17 -5.47 7.65
C MET A 163 -5.19 -5.13 6.53
N TYR A 164 -3.90 -5.47 6.69
CA TYR A 164 -2.92 -5.34 5.60
C TYR A 164 -3.24 -6.29 4.45
N HIS A 165 -3.53 -7.56 4.75
CA HIS A 165 -3.81 -8.57 3.73
C HIS A 165 -5.07 -8.26 2.94
N GLU A 166 -6.11 -7.74 3.59
CA GLU A 166 -7.32 -7.29 2.89
C GLU A 166 -7.01 -6.09 1.99
N GLY A 167 -6.26 -5.10 2.48
CA GLY A 167 -5.84 -3.96 1.65
C GLY A 167 -5.01 -4.38 0.44
N ARG A 168 -4.04 -5.28 0.65
CA ARG A 168 -3.22 -5.86 -0.43
C ARG A 168 -4.09 -6.60 -1.45
N LYS A 169 -5.05 -7.40 -0.98
CA LYS A 169 -5.98 -8.12 -1.85
C LYS A 169 -6.83 -7.15 -2.66
N LEU A 170 -7.46 -6.15 -2.03
CA LEU A 170 -8.23 -5.11 -2.70
C LEU A 170 -7.40 -4.43 -3.80
N PHE A 171 -6.17 -4.02 -3.47
CA PHE A 171 -5.24 -3.40 -4.41
C PHE A 171 -4.96 -4.28 -5.64
N LEU A 172 -4.73 -5.58 -5.42
CA LEU A 172 -4.41 -6.54 -6.47
C LEU A 172 -5.63 -6.97 -7.29
N THR A 173 -6.83 -6.98 -6.72
CA THR A 173 -8.05 -7.47 -7.39
C THR A 173 -8.85 -6.38 -8.08
N HIS A 174 -8.70 -5.12 -7.67
CA HIS A 174 -9.39 -3.96 -8.25
C HIS A 174 -8.58 -3.26 -9.35
N GLY A 175 -7.47 -3.86 -9.79
CA GLY A 175 -6.72 -3.38 -10.94
C GLY A 175 -5.91 -2.12 -10.69
N CYS A 176 -5.57 -1.78 -9.44
CA CYS A 176 -4.77 -0.60 -9.13
C CYS A 176 -3.43 -0.61 -9.90
N MET A 177 -2.82 -1.79 -10.05
CA MET A 177 -1.58 -1.96 -10.83
C MET A 177 -1.78 -1.88 -12.36
N GLY A 178 -3.02 -1.81 -12.85
CA GLY A 178 -3.31 -1.48 -14.24
C GLY A 178 -2.93 -0.04 -14.59
N CYS A 179 -3.02 0.87 -13.63
CA CYS A 179 -2.63 2.27 -13.79
C CYS A 179 -1.32 2.61 -13.05
N HIS A 180 -1.14 2.08 -11.84
CA HIS A 180 -0.01 2.39 -10.96
C HIS A 180 1.15 1.39 -11.06
N LYS A 181 2.37 1.86 -10.78
CA LYS A 181 3.52 0.97 -10.56
C LYS A 181 3.71 0.59 -9.10
N LEU A 182 4.22 -0.62 -8.90
CA LEU A 182 4.81 -1.11 -7.67
C LEU A 182 6.07 -1.91 -8.02
N ASP A 183 7.20 -1.51 -7.46
CA ASP A 183 8.53 -2.11 -7.70
C ASP A 183 8.84 -2.28 -9.19
N SER A 184 8.61 -1.21 -9.96
CA SER A 184 8.80 -1.13 -11.42
C SER A 184 7.81 -1.95 -12.26
N LYS A 185 6.87 -2.69 -11.65
CA LYS A 185 5.82 -3.43 -12.35
C LYS A 185 4.50 -2.67 -12.30
N GLY A 186 3.69 -2.73 -13.35
CA GLY A 186 2.37 -2.09 -13.41
C GLY A 186 2.26 -1.03 -14.52
N GLY A 187 1.14 -0.33 -14.52
CA GLY A 187 0.81 0.70 -15.50
C GLY A 187 1.64 1.97 -15.38
N GLN A 188 1.53 2.86 -16.36
CA GLN A 188 2.23 4.16 -16.38
C GLN A 188 1.28 5.35 -16.31
N LEU A 189 -0.03 5.10 -16.19
CA LEU A 189 -1.06 6.14 -16.20
C LEU A 189 -1.14 6.86 -14.85
N GLY A 190 -0.98 6.11 -13.75
CA GLY A 190 -0.93 6.64 -12.39
C GLY A 190 0.52 6.78 -11.89
N PRO A 191 0.73 7.53 -10.79
CA PRO A 191 2.05 7.63 -10.16
C PRO A 191 2.55 6.28 -9.66
N ASP A 192 3.88 6.13 -9.61
CA ASP A 192 4.54 5.01 -8.94
C ASP A 192 4.26 5.08 -7.43
N LEU A 193 3.68 4.01 -6.88
CA LEU A 193 3.28 3.93 -5.48
C LEU A 193 4.33 3.24 -4.59
N SER A 194 5.45 2.81 -5.16
CA SER A 194 6.47 2.04 -4.41
C SER A 194 7.03 2.78 -3.19
N GLU A 195 7.02 4.11 -3.22
CA GLU A 195 7.54 4.98 -2.14
C GLU A 195 6.44 5.85 -1.53
N LEU A 196 5.18 5.45 -1.68
CA LEU A 196 4.05 6.30 -1.30
C LEU A 196 4.15 6.75 0.16
N ALA A 197 4.59 5.86 1.06
CA ALA A 197 4.75 6.13 2.48
C ALA A 197 5.92 7.06 2.84
N ASP A 198 6.94 7.15 1.98
CA ASP A 198 8.16 7.93 2.22
C ASP A 198 8.12 9.33 1.61
N ALA A 199 7.16 9.59 0.72
CA ALA A 199 7.06 10.87 0.06
C ALA A 199 6.75 12.02 1.03
N ASN A 200 7.26 13.21 0.69
CA ASN A 200 7.16 14.41 1.51
C ASN A 200 5.69 14.90 1.64
N THR A 201 5.27 15.22 2.87
CA THR A 201 3.90 15.67 3.19
C THR A 201 3.60 17.10 2.71
N HIS A 202 4.59 17.93 2.43
CA HIS A 202 4.40 19.23 1.76
C HIS A 202 3.86 19.08 0.32
N LEU A 203 4.01 17.89 -0.28
CA LEU A 203 3.44 17.55 -1.59
C LEU A 203 2.15 16.71 -1.48
N LYS A 204 1.85 16.19 -0.29
CA LYS A 204 0.79 15.20 -0.01
C LYS A 204 -0.04 15.64 1.18
N TYR A 205 -0.92 16.60 0.91
CA TYR A 205 -1.89 17.10 1.87
C TYR A 205 -3.29 16.87 1.28
N PRO A 206 -4.27 16.38 2.05
CA PRO A 206 -5.63 16.22 1.55
C PRO A 206 -6.25 17.58 1.24
N VAL A 207 -7.20 17.62 0.31
CA VAL A 207 -7.99 18.81 0.01
C VAL A 207 -8.96 19.11 1.14
N HIS A 208 -9.57 18.07 1.73
CA HIS A 208 -10.45 18.20 2.87
C HIS A 208 -9.62 18.20 4.17
N GLU A 209 -9.28 19.39 4.66
CA GLU A 209 -8.46 19.58 5.87
C GLU A 209 -9.05 18.88 7.10
N ASP A 210 -10.39 18.79 7.21
CA ASP A 210 -11.07 18.09 8.31
C ASP A 210 -10.70 16.59 8.40
N LEU A 211 -10.27 15.97 7.30
CA LEU A 211 -9.78 14.59 7.32
C LEU A 211 -8.48 14.45 8.12
N VAL A 212 -7.67 15.49 8.21
CA VAL A 212 -6.43 15.48 8.99
C VAL A 212 -6.76 15.29 10.48
N HIS A 213 -7.81 15.94 10.97
CA HIS A 213 -8.34 15.74 12.32
C HIS A 213 -8.88 14.32 12.54
N LYS A 214 -9.57 13.72 11.54
CA LYS A 214 -10.03 12.30 11.60
C LYS A 214 -8.86 11.33 11.85
N PHE A 215 -7.65 11.68 11.40
CA PHE A 215 -6.46 10.85 11.50
C PHE A 215 -5.41 11.39 12.47
N HIS A 216 -5.80 12.11 13.53
CA HIS A 216 -4.89 12.60 14.57
C HIS A 216 -3.71 13.40 14.00
N GLU A 217 -4.05 14.46 13.26
CA GLU A 217 -3.11 15.35 12.58
C GLU A 217 -2.12 14.63 11.64
N ASN A 218 -2.50 13.47 11.10
CA ASN A 218 -1.66 12.72 10.16
C ASN A 218 -2.06 13.02 8.70
N PRO A 219 -1.46 14.04 8.05
CA PRO A 219 -1.81 14.41 6.69
C PRO A 219 -1.48 13.32 5.68
N ASN A 220 -0.50 12.46 5.96
CA ASN A 220 -0.09 11.39 5.05
C ASN A 220 -1.17 10.29 4.96
N ILE A 221 -1.69 9.85 6.12
CA ILE A 221 -2.81 8.89 6.16
C ILE A 221 -4.07 9.52 5.55
N ALA A 222 -4.38 10.78 5.92
CA ALA A 222 -5.53 11.49 5.39
C ALA A 222 -5.49 11.65 3.87
N TYR A 223 -4.33 12.01 3.32
CA TYR A 223 -4.11 12.14 1.88
C TYR A 223 -4.25 10.81 1.15
N ILE A 224 -3.66 9.72 1.67
CA ILE A 224 -3.80 8.38 1.06
C ILE A 224 -5.26 7.94 1.05
N TYR A 225 -5.95 8.16 2.18
CA TYR A 225 -7.37 7.85 2.33
C TYR A 225 -8.22 8.62 1.31
N GLU A 226 -8.04 9.94 1.23
CA GLU A 226 -8.78 10.80 0.30
C GLU A 226 -8.48 10.46 -1.16
N SER A 227 -7.21 10.17 -1.50
CA SER A 227 -6.82 9.84 -2.88
C SER A 227 -7.53 8.59 -3.41
N VAL A 228 -7.91 7.67 -2.53
CA VAL A 228 -8.69 6.48 -2.89
C VAL A 228 -10.19 6.76 -2.87
N ASN A 229 -10.67 7.42 -1.82
CA ASN A 229 -12.10 7.67 -1.62
C ASN A 229 -12.66 8.67 -2.64
N GLU A 230 -11.88 9.71 -2.94
CA GLU A 230 -12.20 10.82 -3.82
C GLU A 230 -11.05 11.12 -4.78
N PRO A 231 -10.82 10.27 -5.79
CA PRO A 231 -9.62 10.37 -6.63
C PRO A 231 -9.50 11.65 -7.44
N LYS A 232 -10.59 12.41 -7.58
CA LYS A 232 -10.66 13.72 -8.24
C LYS A 232 -10.42 14.90 -7.28
N ALA A 233 -10.26 14.67 -5.98
CA ALA A 233 -9.90 15.74 -5.05
C ALA A 233 -8.58 16.39 -5.50
N GLN A 234 -7.57 15.57 -5.81
CA GLN A 234 -6.28 16.05 -6.28
C GLN A 234 -5.58 15.05 -7.22
N PRO A 235 -5.56 15.28 -8.54
CA PRO A 235 -6.11 16.41 -9.29
C PRO A 235 -7.56 16.21 -9.78
N ALA A 236 -8.29 17.30 -10.03
CA ALA A 236 -9.66 17.28 -10.58
C ALA A 236 -9.82 16.51 -11.91
N VAL A 237 -8.72 16.37 -12.67
CA VAL A 237 -8.66 15.67 -13.96
C VAL A 237 -8.26 14.19 -13.84
N SER A 238 -8.19 13.65 -12.61
CA SER A 238 -7.81 12.26 -12.37
C SER A 238 -8.70 11.28 -13.15
N ALA A 239 -8.05 10.32 -13.83
CA ALA A 239 -8.72 9.22 -14.51
C ALA A 239 -8.95 8.00 -13.60
N MET A 240 -8.52 8.08 -12.33
CA MET A 240 -8.78 7.02 -11.35
C MET A 240 -10.28 6.95 -11.03
N PRO A 241 -10.91 5.77 -11.14
CA PRO A 241 -12.35 5.64 -10.94
C PRO A 241 -12.73 5.74 -9.46
N GLU A 242 -13.97 6.15 -9.20
CA GLU A 242 -14.56 6.08 -7.86
C GLU A 242 -14.96 4.63 -7.59
N PHE A 243 -14.27 3.97 -6.66
CA PHE A 243 -14.47 2.55 -6.37
C PHE A 243 -15.63 2.29 -5.39
N HIS A 244 -16.06 3.32 -4.64
CA HIS A 244 -17.10 3.23 -3.61
C HIS A 244 -16.86 2.12 -2.56
N PHE A 245 -15.60 1.97 -2.14
CA PHE A 245 -15.22 1.08 -1.04
C PHE A 245 -15.93 1.45 0.26
N SER A 246 -16.22 0.45 1.10
CA SER A 246 -16.66 0.67 2.47
C SER A 246 -15.55 1.30 3.34
N GLU A 247 -15.91 1.89 4.48
CA GLU A 247 -14.93 2.48 5.41
C GLU A 247 -13.85 1.46 5.85
N ASP A 248 -14.23 0.20 6.09
CA ASP A 248 -13.29 -0.85 6.47
C ASP A 248 -12.32 -1.21 5.32
N GLU A 249 -12.82 -1.26 4.08
CA GLU A 249 -12.00 -1.49 2.88
C GLU A 249 -11.07 -0.31 2.61
N LEU A 250 -11.53 0.93 2.78
CA LEU A 250 -10.71 2.14 2.65
C LEU A 250 -9.60 2.17 3.70
N GLN A 251 -9.91 1.83 4.95
CA GLN A 251 -8.90 1.72 6.00
C GLN A 251 -7.88 0.63 5.65
N ALA A 252 -8.34 -0.56 5.27
CA ALA A 252 -7.49 -1.67 4.85
C ALA A 252 -6.57 -1.29 3.69
N LEU A 253 -7.09 -0.63 2.65
CA LEU A 253 -6.29 -0.19 1.52
C LEU A 253 -5.29 0.91 1.94
N THR A 254 -5.69 1.83 2.82
CA THR A 254 -4.80 2.85 3.41
C THR A 254 -3.66 2.21 4.19
N VAL A 255 -3.92 1.11 4.93
CA VAL A 255 -2.89 0.30 5.61
C VAL A 255 -1.86 -0.21 4.63
N PHE A 256 -2.33 -0.87 3.58
CA PHE A 256 -1.44 -1.43 2.58
C PHE A 256 -0.64 -0.33 1.88
N LEU A 257 -1.29 0.74 1.44
CA LEU A 257 -0.66 1.85 0.73
C LEU A 257 0.38 2.60 1.58
N LYS A 258 0.10 2.85 2.87
CA LYS A 258 1.05 3.48 3.82
C LYS A 258 2.19 2.55 4.23
N SER A 259 2.10 1.25 3.93
CA SER A 259 3.23 0.33 4.12
C SER A 259 4.25 0.39 2.97
N LEU A 260 3.88 0.96 1.82
CA LEU A 260 4.72 1.00 0.61
C LEU A 260 5.86 2.00 0.78
N SER A 261 7.00 1.48 1.24
CA SER A 261 8.22 2.22 1.56
C SER A 261 9.42 1.54 0.91
N LYS A 262 10.20 2.31 0.15
CA LYS A 262 11.51 1.90 -0.38
C LYS A 262 12.67 2.35 0.50
N ARG A 263 12.42 2.99 1.65
CA ARG A 263 13.48 3.30 2.61
C ARG A 263 14.35 2.06 2.79
N ALA A 264 15.63 2.18 2.43
CA ALA A 264 16.57 1.09 2.52
C ALA A 264 16.72 0.70 3.98
N VAL A 265 15.97 -0.33 4.38
CA VAL A 265 16.21 -1.05 5.61
C VAL A 265 17.46 -1.88 5.33
N PRO A 266 18.58 -1.66 6.04
CA PRO A 266 19.79 -2.45 5.83
C PRO A 266 19.46 -3.94 5.95
N SER A 267 20.15 -4.78 5.19
CA SER A 267 19.84 -6.21 5.13
C SER A 267 19.90 -6.92 6.48
N ALA A 268 20.66 -6.37 7.45
CA ALA A 268 20.74 -6.87 8.81
C ALA A 268 19.39 -6.80 9.58
N TYR A 269 18.49 -5.92 9.18
CA TYR A 269 17.17 -5.74 9.79
C TYR A 269 16.05 -6.45 9.03
N LEU A 270 16.36 -7.10 7.90
CA LEU A 270 15.40 -7.84 7.12
C LEU A 270 15.34 -9.28 7.62
N VAL A 271 14.17 -9.74 8.04
CA VAL A 271 13.96 -11.13 8.52
C VAL A 271 14.12 -12.14 7.38
N GLN A 272 13.73 -11.74 6.17
CA GLN A 272 14.15 -12.37 4.93
C GLN A 272 14.59 -11.29 3.95
N LYS A 273 15.61 -11.56 3.13
CA LYS A 273 15.97 -10.69 2.00
C LYS A 273 14.67 -10.43 1.24
N ARG A 274 14.25 -9.16 1.08
CA ARG A 274 13.10 -8.81 0.24
C ARG A 274 13.36 -9.38 -1.15
N GLU A 275 12.90 -10.59 -1.40
CA GLU A 275 12.80 -11.12 -2.74
C GLU A 275 11.69 -10.29 -3.37
N GLY A 276 12.10 -9.26 -4.12
CA GLY A 276 11.19 -8.21 -4.60
C GLY A 276 9.94 -8.84 -5.18
N HIS A 277 8.77 -8.48 -4.64
CA HIS A 277 7.46 -9.11 -4.91
C HIS A 277 7.59 -10.35 -5.78
N GLN A 278 8.01 -11.48 -5.16
CA GLN A 278 8.00 -12.78 -5.83
C GLN A 278 6.64 -12.88 -6.51
N PRO A 279 6.58 -13.17 -7.83
CA PRO A 279 5.30 -13.48 -8.42
C PRO A 279 4.77 -14.66 -7.61
N GLU A 280 3.75 -14.42 -6.80
CA GLU A 280 2.82 -15.50 -6.48
C GLU A 280 2.54 -16.20 -7.82
N ASP A 281 2.41 -17.53 -7.84
CA ASP A 281 2.05 -18.26 -9.06
C ASP A 281 0.58 -17.90 -9.38
N VAL A 282 0.40 -16.67 -9.85
CA VAL A 282 -0.87 -16.03 -10.04
C VAL A 282 -1.38 -16.56 -11.36
N GLN A 283 -2.34 -17.48 -11.27
CA GLN A 283 -3.09 -17.96 -12.42
C GLN A 283 -3.59 -16.78 -13.27
N GLY A 284 -3.83 -17.01 -14.56
CA GLY A 284 -4.22 -15.95 -15.52
C GLY A 284 -5.31 -14.98 -15.05
N LYS A 285 -6.26 -15.46 -14.25
CA LYS A 285 -7.30 -14.63 -13.61
C LYS A 285 -6.71 -13.53 -12.73
N GLY A 286 -5.78 -13.87 -11.84
CA GLY A 286 -5.22 -12.88 -10.92
C GLY A 286 -4.30 -11.89 -11.63
N LEU A 287 -3.57 -12.31 -12.67
CA LEU A 287 -2.81 -11.39 -13.52
C LEU A 287 -3.75 -10.42 -14.26
N PHE A 288 -4.86 -10.92 -14.79
CA PHE A 288 -5.88 -10.09 -15.42
C PHE A 288 -6.50 -9.10 -14.43
N GLN A 289 -6.86 -9.55 -13.23
CA GLN A 289 -7.39 -8.69 -12.17
C GLN A 289 -6.37 -7.63 -11.73
N LYS A 290 -5.09 -7.98 -11.71
CA LYS A 290 -4.03 -7.06 -11.30
C LYS A 290 -3.76 -5.95 -12.30
N TYR A 291 -3.74 -6.27 -13.59
CA TYR A 291 -3.22 -5.36 -14.63
C TYR A 291 -4.27 -4.90 -15.65
N CYS A 292 -5.31 -5.68 -15.88
CA CYS A 292 -6.20 -5.48 -17.04
C CYS A 292 -7.61 -5.03 -16.65
N VAL A 293 -8.11 -5.46 -15.48
CA VAL A 293 -9.51 -5.25 -15.07
C VAL A 293 -9.90 -3.78 -14.96
N ALA A 294 -8.97 -2.90 -14.58
CA ALA A 294 -9.25 -1.46 -14.41
C ALA A 294 -9.76 -0.81 -15.72
N CYS A 295 -9.29 -1.29 -16.87
CA CYS A 295 -9.72 -0.80 -18.18
C CYS A 295 -10.72 -1.75 -18.85
N HIS A 296 -10.46 -3.07 -18.79
CA HIS A 296 -11.28 -4.06 -19.49
C HIS A 296 -12.48 -4.57 -18.69
N GLY A 297 -12.72 -4.01 -17.49
CA GLY A 297 -13.87 -4.30 -16.65
C GLY A 297 -13.81 -5.68 -15.99
N ILE A 298 -14.70 -5.87 -15.01
CA ILE A 298 -14.92 -7.16 -14.34
C ILE A 298 -15.33 -8.21 -15.38
N ASP A 299 -14.78 -9.41 -15.25
CA ASP A 299 -14.96 -10.52 -16.20
C ASP A 299 -14.68 -10.14 -17.66
N ALA A 300 -13.78 -9.16 -17.87
CA ALA A 300 -13.36 -8.74 -19.19
C ALA A 300 -14.49 -8.25 -20.11
N LYS A 301 -15.60 -7.73 -19.55
CA LYS A 301 -16.77 -7.26 -20.30
C LYS A 301 -16.54 -5.95 -21.07
N GLY A 302 -15.47 -5.23 -20.78
CA GLY A 302 -15.17 -3.92 -21.37
C GLY A 302 -16.21 -2.86 -20.99
N GLY A 303 -16.42 -1.89 -21.86
CA GLY A 303 -17.47 -0.88 -21.69
C GLY A 303 -17.05 0.36 -20.90
N VAL A 304 -15.82 0.41 -20.37
CA VAL A 304 -15.25 1.61 -19.75
C VAL A 304 -15.19 2.73 -20.79
N GLN A 305 -15.77 3.89 -20.49
CA GLN A 305 -15.82 5.03 -21.39
C GLN A 305 -14.41 5.57 -21.68
N ASN A 306 -14.14 5.87 -22.95
CA ASN A 306 -12.91 6.48 -23.41
C ASN A 306 -13.25 7.61 -24.38
N LEU A 307 -13.38 8.82 -23.84
CA LEU A 307 -13.83 10.00 -24.59
C LEU A 307 -12.96 10.23 -25.83
N ASN A 308 -13.59 10.63 -26.94
CA ASN A 308 -12.96 10.79 -28.25
C ASN A 308 -12.29 9.53 -28.87
N TYR A 309 -12.44 8.34 -28.29
CA TYR A 309 -12.01 7.11 -28.95
C TYR A 309 -13.01 6.69 -30.05
N VAL A 310 -12.53 6.23 -31.21
CA VAL A 310 -13.38 5.74 -32.33
C VAL A 310 -14.42 4.71 -31.89
N LYS A 311 -14.09 3.83 -30.93
CA LYS A 311 -15.03 2.83 -30.40
C LYS A 311 -15.80 3.27 -29.16
N GLN A 312 -15.57 4.50 -28.69
CA GLN A 312 -16.16 5.14 -27.50
C GLN A 312 -15.86 4.47 -26.16
N THR A 313 -15.64 3.15 -26.14
CA THR A 313 -15.37 2.37 -24.93
C THR A 313 -14.18 1.43 -25.11
N VAL A 314 -13.57 1.05 -23.99
CA VAL A 314 -12.55 0.00 -23.94
C VAL A 314 -13.21 -1.34 -24.32
N PRO A 315 -12.61 -2.13 -25.24
CA PRO A 315 -13.24 -3.32 -25.78
C PRO A 315 -13.37 -4.46 -24.76
N ALA A 316 -14.44 -5.24 -24.91
CA ALA A 316 -14.63 -6.51 -24.23
C ALA A 316 -13.58 -7.54 -24.68
N LEU A 317 -12.98 -8.24 -23.72
CA LEU A 317 -12.03 -9.34 -23.95
C LEU A 317 -12.59 -10.72 -23.59
N ASN A 318 -13.75 -10.82 -22.94
CA ASN A 318 -14.47 -12.09 -22.78
C ASN A 318 -15.04 -12.64 -24.11
N THR A 319 -14.87 -11.92 -25.21
CA THR A 319 -15.17 -12.39 -26.58
C THR A 319 -13.97 -13.04 -27.28
N LEU A 320 -12.89 -13.33 -26.53
CA LEU A 320 -11.61 -13.75 -27.08
C LEU A 320 -11.71 -15.03 -27.94
N ALA A 321 -12.44 -16.04 -27.50
CA ALA A 321 -12.59 -17.30 -28.24
C ALA A 321 -13.09 -17.05 -29.68
N GLN A 322 -14.19 -16.30 -29.81
CA GLN A 322 -14.73 -15.90 -31.10
C GLN A 322 -13.73 -15.07 -31.92
N ARG A 323 -13.04 -14.11 -31.31
CA ARG A 323 -12.02 -13.30 -32.01
C ARG A 323 -10.86 -14.15 -32.53
N MET A 324 -10.53 -15.24 -31.83
CA MET A 324 -9.52 -16.20 -32.22
C MET A 324 -10.03 -17.27 -33.20
N PHE A 325 -11.28 -17.16 -33.69
CA PHE A 325 -11.91 -18.14 -34.59
C PHE A 325 -12.07 -19.54 -33.98
N LEU A 326 -12.25 -19.59 -32.65
CA LEU A 326 -12.59 -20.80 -31.90
C LEU A 326 -14.10 -20.81 -31.73
N GLU A 327 -14.78 -21.63 -32.53
CA GLU A 327 -16.25 -21.63 -32.66
C GLU A 327 -16.93 -22.59 -31.67
N GLU A 328 -16.17 -23.55 -31.12
CA GLU A 328 -16.68 -24.55 -30.18
C GLU A 328 -15.96 -24.46 -28.81
N PRO A 329 -16.66 -24.74 -27.69
CA PRO A 329 -16.07 -24.76 -26.36
C PRO A 329 -14.86 -25.69 -26.25
N GLU A 330 -14.89 -26.84 -26.91
CA GLU A 330 -13.84 -27.86 -26.87
C GLU A 330 -12.53 -27.32 -27.45
N ASP A 331 -12.60 -26.59 -28.57
CA ASP A 331 -11.43 -25.99 -29.21
C ASP A 331 -10.83 -24.87 -28.36
N ALA A 332 -11.69 -24.01 -27.79
CA ALA A 332 -11.26 -22.95 -26.91
C ALA A 332 -10.59 -23.49 -25.63
N ASN A 333 -11.17 -24.53 -25.03
CA ASN A 333 -10.61 -25.20 -23.86
C ASN A 333 -9.27 -25.88 -24.20
N LYS A 334 -9.17 -26.57 -25.35
CA LYS A 334 -7.91 -27.17 -25.80
C LYS A 334 -6.80 -26.13 -25.91
N VAL A 335 -7.06 -24.98 -26.54
CA VAL A 335 -6.06 -23.89 -26.64
C VAL A 335 -5.74 -23.32 -25.25
N ALA A 336 -6.75 -23.07 -24.42
CA ALA A 336 -6.56 -22.51 -23.08
C ALA A 336 -5.69 -23.42 -22.18
N GLU A 337 -5.90 -24.73 -22.21
CA GLU A 337 -5.09 -25.70 -21.46
C GLU A 337 -3.65 -25.74 -21.93
N LEU A 338 -3.41 -25.67 -23.25
CA LEU A 338 -2.07 -25.67 -23.81
C LEU A 338 -1.29 -24.42 -23.39
N LEU A 339 -1.95 -23.25 -23.40
CA LEU A 339 -1.37 -22.00 -22.92
C LEU A 339 -1.08 -22.03 -21.41
N GLU A 340 -1.98 -22.60 -20.62
CA GLU A 340 -1.81 -22.76 -19.17
C GLU A 340 -0.63 -23.70 -18.83
N LYS A 341 -0.41 -24.73 -19.63
CA LYS A 341 0.75 -25.63 -19.54
C LYS A 341 2.05 -25.00 -20.06
N GLY A 342 2.01 -23.77 -20.58
CA GLY A 342 3.17 -23.08 -21.16
C GLY A 342 3.65 -23.67 -22.50
N SER A 343 2.78 -24.38 -23.21
CA SER A 343 3.11 -24.95 -24.52
C SER A 343 3.13 -23.86 -25.59
N ASP A 344 4.16 -23.84 -26.44
CA ASP A 344 4.17 -22.95 -27.60
C ASP A 344 3.24 -23.49 -28.69
N ILE A 345 2.01 -22.99 -28.70
CA ILE A 345 0.97 -23.36 -29.69
C ILE A 345 1.38 -23.05 -31.14
N THR A 346 2.41 -22.24 -31.35
CA THR A 346 2.88 -21.88 -32.69
C THR A 346 3.88 -22.87 -33.27
N THR A 347 4.60 -23.62 -32.42
CA THR A 347 5.69 -24.53 -32.82
C THR A 347 5.57 -25.97 -32.29
N MET A 348 4.56 -26.27 -31.46
CA MET A 348 4.35 -27.60 -30.87
C MET A 348 4.23 -28.76 -31.88
N SER A 349 4.57 -29.97 -31.40
CA SER A 349 4.41 -31.24 -32.10
C SER A 349 3.67 -32.25 -31.20
N PRO A 350 2.58 -32.91 -31.66
CA PRO A 350 1.93 -32.67 -32.95
C PRO A 350 1.37 -31.22 -33.06
N PRO A 351 1.19 -30.69 -34.29
CA PRO A 351 0.66 -29.35 -34.48
C PRO A 351 -0.70 -29.17 -33.80
N LEU A 352 -0.98 -27.95 -33.34
CA LEU A 352 -2.26 -27.59 -32.72
C LEU A 352 -3.45 -28.06 -33.56
N ASP A 353 -4.22 -28.98 -32.99
CA ASP A 353 -5.38 -29.61 -33.61
C ASP A 353 -6.66 -28.83 -33.27
N VAL A 354 -6.94 -27.80 -34.07
CA VAL A 354 -8.16 -26.98 -34.02
C VAL A 354 -8.58 -26.55 -35.45
N PRO A 355 -9.87 -26.32 -35.70
CA PRO A 355 -10.33 -25.69 -36.93
C PRO A 355 -9.66 -24.33 -37.16
N ASN A 356 -9.49 -23.94 -38.43
CA ASN A 356 -8.92 -22.63 -38.79
C ASN A 356 -7.55 -22.33 -38.17
N ARG A 357 -6.73 -23.34 -37.84
CA ARG A 357 -5.41 -23.21 -37.17
C ARG A 357 -4.58 -22.00 -37.62
N GLY A 358 -4.46 -21.77 -38.93
CA GLY A 358 -3.71 -20.63 -39.46
C GLY A 358 -4.21 -19.27 -38.96
N ARG A 359 -5.53 -19.07 -38.89
CA ARG A 359 -6.18 -17.87 -38.37
C ARG A 359 -6.06 -17.77 -36.86
N VAL A 360 -6.25 -18.88 -36.14
CA VAL A 360 -6.06 -18.96 -34.67
C VAL A 360 -4.65 -18.49 -34.30
N LEU A 361 -3.61 -19.03 -34.95
CA LEU A 361 -2.23 -18.66 -34.69
C LEU A 361 -1.88 -17.24 -35.12
N ALA A 362 -2.46 -16.75 -36.22
CA ALA A 362 -2.30 -15.35 -36.64
C ALA A 362 -2.89 -14.40 -35.60
N GLN A 363 -4.09 -14.69 -35.11
CA GLN A 363 -4.75 -13.88 -34.11
C GLN A 363 -4.04 -13.94 -32.76
N TYR A 364 -3.61 -15.12 -32.32
CA TYR A 364 -2.79 -15.29 -31.13
C TYR A 364 -1.55 -14.38 -31.17
N ARG A 365 -0.78 -14.39 -32.27
CA ARG A 365 0.40 -13.51 -32.44
C ARG A 365 0.02 -12.03 -32.41
N ALA A 366 -1.08 -11.65 -33.05
CA ALA A 366 -1.55 -10.27 -33.07
C ALA A 366 -1.91 -9.78 -31.65
N ILE A 367 -2.61 -10.60 -30.87
CA ILE A 367 -3.01 -10.26 -29.50
C ILE A 367 -1.80 -10.17 -28.58
N VAL A 368 -0.89 -11.13 -28.65
CA VAL A 368 0.37 -11.07 -27.89
C VAL A 368 1.14 -9.80 -28.22
N ASN A 369 1.22 -9.42 -29.51
CA ASN A 369 1.88 -8.19 -29.92
C ASN A 369 1.19 -6.93 -29.38
N VAL A 370 -0.14 -6.89 -29.31
CA VAL A 370 -0.89 -5.78 -28.70
C VAL A 370 -0.59 -5.68 -27.20
N ILE A 371 -0.56 -6.79 -26.47
CA ILE A 371 -0.25 -6.78 -25.03
C ILE A 371 1.21 -6.35 -24.81
N GLN A 372 2.14 -6.86 -25.61
CA GLN A 372 3.56 -6.56 -25.46
C GLN A 372 3.94 -5.14 -25.85
N LYS A 373 3.35 -4.57 -26.90
CA LYS A 373 3.74 -3.24 -27.43
C LYS A 373 2.75 -2.13 -27.08
N GLY A 374 1.59 -2.48 -26.55
CA GLY A 374 0.48 -1.56 -26.41
C GLY A 374 -0.19 -1.26 -27.75
N SER A 375 -1.23 -0.42 -27.68
CA SER A 375 -1.96 0.08 -28.84
C SER A 375 -2.55 1.45 -28.52
N VAL A 376 -2.38 2.39 -29.45
CA VAL A 376 -2.97 3.73 -29.35
C VAL A 376 -4.44 3.68 -29.75
N ALA A 377 -5.28 4.38 -28.99
CA ALA A 377 -6.70 4.54 -29.28
C ALA A 377 -6.86 5.63 -30.35
N GLY A 378 -7.41 5.27 -31.52
CA GLY A 378 -7.64 6.24 -32.59
C GLY A 378 -8.69 7.29 -32.21
N LYS A 379 -8.52 8.53 -32.68
CA LYS A 379 -9.49 9.61 -32.46
C LYS A 379 -10.75 9.46 -33.31
N ALA A 380 -11.91 9.67 -32.71
CA ALA A 380 -13.18 9.82 -33.42
C ALA A 380 -13.26 11.20 -34.10
N ASP A 381 -12.92 12.26 -33.35
CA ASP A 381 -12.70 13.62 -33.86
C ASP A 381 -11.20 13.95 -33.84
N PRO A 382 -10.53 14.08 -35.02
CA PRO A 382 -9.12 14.44 -35.11
C PRO A 382 -8.76 15.78 -34.44
N LYS A 383 -9.73 16.71 -34.35
CA LYS A 383 -9.55 18.03 -33.72
C LYS A 383 -9.86 18.03 -32.22
N GLY A 384 -10.44 16.94 -31.71
CA GLY A 384 -10.78 16.78 -30.30
C GLY A 384 -9.57 16.42 -29.42
N PRO A 385 -9.77 16.42 -28.08
CA PRO A 385 -8.75 16.01 -27.12
C PRO A 385 -8.32 14.56 -27.34
N GLU A 386 -7.10 14.18 -26.92
CA GLU A 386 -6.66 12.78 -26.99
C GLU A 386 -7.58 11.87 -26.17
N PRO A 387 -7.85 10.63 -26.64
CA PRO A 387 -8.49 9.64 -25.80
C PRO A 387 -7.68 9.39 -24.53
N LEU A 388 -8.36 9.40 -23.38
CA LEU A 388 -7.71 9.31 -22.07
C LEU A 388 -7.04 7.94 -21.86
N LEU A 389 -7.62 6.89 -22.45
CA LEU A 389 -7.14 5.52 -22.27
C LEU A 389 -6.52 5.00 -23.56
N HIS A 390 -5.29 4.51 -23.44
CA HIS A 390 -4.59 3.74 -24.46
C HIS A 390 -4.19 2.39 -23.85
N MET A 391 -4.06 1.34 -24.66
CA MET A 391 -3.53 0.07 -24.16
C MET A 391 -2.03 0.26 -23.95
N PRO A 392 -1.51 0.23 -22.71
CA PRO A 392 -0.09 0.43 -22.46
C PRO A 392 0.70 -0.80 -22.92
N SER A 393 2.00 -0.59 -23.09
CA SER A 393 2.95 -1.69 -23.28
C SER A 393 3.16 -2.45 -21.97
N TRP A 394 3.09 -3.78 -22.02
CA TRP A 394 3.36 -4.65 -20.88
C TRP A 394 4.68 -5.42 -21.00
N SER A 395 5.54 -5.08 -21.96
CA SER A 395 6.82 -5.79 -22.19
C SER A 395 7.77 -5.80 -20.98
N GLU A 396 7.71 -4.77 -20.13
CA GLU A 396 8.55 -4.66 -18.93
C GLU A 396 7.94 -5.38 -17.71
N GLY A 397 6.62 -5.62 -17.71
CA GLY A 397 5.87 -6.09 -16.54
C GLY A 397 5.37 -7.54 -16.64
N LEU A 398 5.21 -8.08 -17.84
CA LEU A 398 4.67 -9.41 -18.10
C LEU A 398 5.60 -10.24 -18.98
N THR A 399 5.91 -11.46 -18.53
CA THR A 399 6.61 -12.46 -19.34
C THR A 399 5.67 -13.09 -20.36
N ARG A 400 6.22 -13.85 -21.31
CA ARG A 400 5.38 -14.59 -22.27
C ARG A 400 4.45 -15.60 -21.58
N LYS A 401 4.93 -16.28 -20.54
CA LYS A 401 4.13 -17.22 -19.74
C LYS A 401 2.96 -16.51 -19.04
N ASP A 402 3.19 -15.28 -18.55
CA ASP A 402 2.13 -14.47 -17.92
C ASP A 402 1.04 -14.10 -18.93
N ILE A 403 1.45 -13.68 -20.12
CA ILE A 403 0.53 -13.35 -21.22
C ILE A 403 -0.29 -14.60 -21.61
N ASP A 404 0.37 -15.75 -21.78
CA ASP A 404 -0.31 -16.99 -22.15
C ASP A 404 -1.31 -17.44 -21.07
N SER A 405 -0.97 -17.26 -19.79
CA SER A 405 -1.89 -17.50 -18.67
C SER A 405 -3.11 -16.58 -18.72
N ILE A 406 -2.92 -15.27 -18.97
CA ILE A 406 -4.03 -14.31 -19.14
C ILE A 406 -4.92 -14.72 -20.30
N LEU A 407 -4.35 -15.10 -21.44
CA LEU A 407 -5.11 -15.54 -22.61
C LEU A 407 -5.90 -16.83 -22.33
N SER A 408 -5.31 -17.78 -21.61
CA SER A 408 -6.01 -18.99 -21.14
C SER A 408 -7.24 -18.63 -20.31
N TYR A 409 -7.11 -17.70 -19.36
CA TYR A 409 -8.24 -17.21 -18.57
C TYR A 409 -9.32 -16.55 -19.43
N LEU A 410 -8.93 -15.65 -20.34
CA LEU A 410 -9.86 -14.94 -21.22
C LEU A 410 -10.63 -15.88 -22.17
N LEU A 411 -9.99 -16.95 -22.65
CA LEU A 411 -10.65 -17.97 -23.47
C LEU A 411 -11.75 -18.71 -22.67
N LYS A 412 -11.48 -18.99 -21.39
CA LYS A 412 -12.45 -19.65 -20.48
C LYS A 412 -13.62 -18.75 -20.06
N LEU A 413 -13.54 -17.43 -20.30
CA LEU A 413 -14.62 -16.48 -19.99
C LEU A 413 -15.70 -16.37 -21.07
N TYR A 414 -15.53 -17.01 -22.24
CA TYR A 414 -16.49 -16.84 -23.32
C TYR A 414 -17.89 -17.34 -22.92
N PRO A 415 -18.96 -16.50 -23.04
CA PRO A 415 -20.29 -16.89 -22.62
C PRO A 415 -20.97 -17.75 -23.70
N TRP A 416 -20.63 -19.04 -23.71
CA TRP A 416 -21.14 -20.01 -24.69
C TRP A 416 -22.67 -20.14 -24.66
N GLU A 417 -23.28 -20.21 -23.49
CA GLU A 417 -24.73 -20.42 -23.35
C GLU A 417 -25.57 -19.20 -23.77
N GLU A 418 -25.13 -17.98 -23.45
CA GLU A 418 -25.83 -16.74 -23.83
C GLU A 418 -25.81 -16.52 -25.35
N ASN A 419 -24.74 -16.94 -26.03
CA ASN A 419 -24.57 -16.78 -27.48
C ASN A 419 -25.19 -17.92 -28.32
N LYS A 420 -25.58 -19.04 -27.73
CA LYS A 420 -26.39 -20.07 -28.43
C LYS A 420 -27.82 -19.58 -28.73
N VAL A 421 -28.36 -18.69 -27.89
CA VAL A 421 -29.75 -18.16 -28.01
C VAL A 421 -29.89 -17.08 -29.09
N SER A 422 -28.81 -16.38 -29.46
CA SER A 422 -28.85 -15.33 -30.49
C SER A 422 -28.89 -15.88 -31.92
N VAL A 423 -28.42 -17.12 -32.13
CA VAL A 423 -28.41 -17.78 -33.45
C VAL A 423 -29.78 -18.39 -33.80
N THR A 424 -30.50 -18.94 -32.81
CA THR A 424 -31.83 -19.55 -33.03
C THR A 424 -32.92 -18.51 -33.35
N ASN A 425 -32.82 -17.29 -32.81
CA ASN A 425 -33.79 -16.22 -33.05
C ASN A 425 -33.68 -15.53 -34.42
N VAL A 426 -32.58 -15.75 -35.16
CA VAL A 426 -32.42 -15.23 -36.54
C VAL A 426 -32.96 -16.22 -37.57
N THR A 427 -32.92 -17.52 -37.27
CA THR A 427 -33.42 -18.57 -38.18
C THR A 427 -34.94 -18.73 -38.20
N ASP A 428 -35.68 -18.14 -37.25
CA ASP A 428 -37.14 -18.31 -37.16
C ASP A 428 -37.94 -17.16 -37.84
N LYS A 429 -37.29 -16.04 -38.18
CA LYS A 429 -37.96 -14.92 -38.88
C LYS A 429 -38.03 -15.06 -40.40
N SER A 430 -37.49 -16.13 -40.99
CA SER A 430 -37.55 -16.38 -42.44
C SER A 430 -38.60 -17.43 -42.86
N LYS A 431 -39.49 -17.87 -41.95
CA LYS A 431 -40.52 -18.89 -42.24
C LYS A 431 -41.94 -18.48 -41.85
N THR A 432 -42.34 -17.23 -42.08
CA THR A 432 -43.78 -16.88 -42.18
C THR A 432 -43.97 -15.68 -43.10
N SER A 433 -43.90 -15.93 -44.40
CA SER A 433 -44.58 -15.12 -45.41
C SER A 433 -44.70 -15.95 -46.68
N LEU A 434 -45.83 -16.65 -46.82
CA LEU A 434 -46.47 -17.03 -48.06
C LEU A 434 -47.96 -17.16 -47.80
#